data_AF-A0A7X5QGQ6-F1
#
_entry.id   AF-A0A7X5QGQ6-F1
#
_cell.length_a   1.000
_cell.length_b   1.000
_cell.length_c   1.000
_cell.angle_alpha   90.00
_cell.angle_beta   90.00
_cell.angle_gamma   90.00
#
_symmetry.space_group_name_H-M   'P 1'
#
loop_
_entity.id
_entity.type
_entity.pdbx_description
1 polymer ?
#
loop_
_entity_poly.entity_id
_entity_poly.type
_entity_poly.pdbx_seq_one_letter_code
_entity_poly.pdbx_strand_id
1 'polypeptide(L)'
;MEKYMLLAQLPAEKTLNETDIPLATLQLLTGKQEGVARPGGIFTKEDLINIKLYVKKGLSLPFNIEEVKSYLGYQKVNIAGLEPEDIHTLFEEIRIHSLSWSEVERDVLQQSIDLEIIGKQITETGENILSIINEMPIIERIKRKLGDISNKQLSEITYTHEDREVSYALAEILDTMKSDIEKQRQKTEKVKNEVSDFKLKLIGGRLTNGRIAMGLQPQVESKRKLMKDNKMSVNIEDLDEKIIEKKAEIDQLRQDYNKFVGLAFSGIAGGLIGLAITGGIFGSKAEEVRKRKNMLLEEVRSLEENIKGKRSLQKSITNLSLDFSDIDTRLLDAEVALNHLDYMWQSMLTQLNASKDKFGQINDALNLTSFITKFQQVISPWKEVEGSAKQLVKVFDQALKEYKHRYN
;
A
#
# COMPACT_ATOMS: atom_id res chain seq x y z
N MET A 1 -26.41 -27.60 35.56
CA MET A 1 -25.84 -27.76 34.20
C MET A 1 -26.54 -26.76 33.25
N GLU A 2 -26.40 -25.44 33.30
CA GLU A 2 -25.36 -24.55 33.83
C GLU A 2 -23.96 -24.73 33.24
N LYS A 3 -23.87 -25.12 31.96
CA LYS A 3 -22.57 -25.12 31.26
C LYS A 3 -22.57 -24.87 29.74
N TYR A 4 -23.62 -24.29 29.16
CA TYR A 4 -23.62 -23.91 27.73
C TYR A 4 -24.38 -22.60 27.42
N MET A 5 -24.32 -21.62 28.33
CA MET A 5 -24.65 -20.22 28.03
C MET A 5 -23.35 -19.41 28.01
N LEU A 6 -22.72 -19.30 26.83
CA LEU A 6 -21.76 -18.23 26.45
C LEU A 6 -21.20 -18.57 25.06
N LEU A 7 -22.04 -18.44 24.03
CA LEU A 7 -21.52 -18.17 22.69
C LEU A 7 -21.48 -16.65 22.57
N ALA A 8 -20.26 -16.14 22.55
CA ALA A 8 -19.94 -14.74 22.41
C ALA A 8 -20.70 -14.12 21.23
N GLN A 9 -21.46 -13.07 21.54
CA GLN A 9 -21.90 -12.10 20.56
C GLN A 9 -20.63 -11.49 19.94
N LEU A 10 -20.36 -11.83 18.68
CA LEU A 10 -19.39 -11.08 17.87
C LEU A 10 -19.86 -9.62 17.82
N PRO A 11 -19.00 -8.63 18.10
CA PRO A 11 -19.40 -7.24 17.97
C PRO A 11 -19.70 -6.98 16.49
N ALA A 12 -20.84 -6.35 16.23
CA ALA A 12 -21.27 -5.97 14.89
C ALA A 12 -20.15 -5.18 14.20
N GLU A 13 -19.80 -5.58 12.97
CA GLU A 13 -18.93 -4.81 12.08
C GLU A 13 -19.49 -3.40 11.94
N LYS A 14 -18.78 -2.43 12.52
CA LYS A 14 -19.17 -1.02 12.48
C LYS A 14 -18.72 -0.46 11.14
N THR A 15 -19.65 -0.35 10.19
CA THR A 15 -19.41 0.35 8.93
C THR A 15 -19.14 1.82 9.20
N LEU A 16 -17.96 2.31 8.83
CA LEU A 16 -17.56 3.71 8.95
C LEU A 16 -18.16 4.48 7.77
N ASN A 17 -18.86 5.60 8.03
CA ASN A 17 -19.33 6.50 6.99
C ASN A 17 -18.17 7.39 6.49
N GLU A 18 -18.23 7.88 5.24
CA GLU A 18 -17.18 8.70 4.63
C GLU A 18 -16.80 9.95 5.46
N THR A 19 -17.73 10.50 6.23
CA THR A 19 -17.50 11.66 7.13
C THR A 19 -16.72 11.31 8.39
N ASP A 20 -16.69 10.03 8.77
CA ASP A 20 -16.03 9.55 9.99
C ASP A 20 -14.61 9.04 9.71
N ILE A 21 -14.23 8.88 8.45
CA ILE A 21 -12.91 8.40 8.03
C ILE A 21 -11.79 9.26 8.60
N PRO A 22 -11.81 10.62 8.53
CA PRO A 22 -10.72 11.43 9.07
C PRO A 22 -10.54 11.27 10.59
N LEU A 23 -11.65 11.11 11.33
CA LEU A 23 -11.64 10.93 12.78
C LEU A 23 -11.18 9.51 13.15
N ALA A 24 -11.62 8.49 12.42
CA ALA A 24 -11.19 7.11 12.58
C ALA A 24 -9.70 6.95 12.24
N THR A 25 -9.22 7.57 11.16
CA THR A 25 -7.81 7.65 10.80
C THR A 25 -7.02 8.35 11.90
N LEU A 26 -7.47 9.48 12.43
CA LEU A 26 -6.80 10.15 13.55
C LEU A 26 -6.78 9.27 14.82
N GLN A 27 -7.86 8.52 15.11
CA GLN A 27 -7.91 7.61 16.26
C GLN A 27 -7.00 6.39 16.09
N LEU A 28 -6.88 5.85 14.87
CA LEU A 28 -5.92 4.80 14.52
C LEU A 28 -4.49 5.32 14.65
N LEU A 29 -4.20 6.50 14.09
CA LEU A 29 -2.90 7.16 14.16
C LEU A 29 -2.53 7.65 15.57
N THR A 30 -3.47 7.69 16.52
CA THR A 30 -3.20 8.09 17.92
C THR A 30 -3.39 6.96 18.92
N GLY A 31 -3.75 5.76 18.46
CA GLY A 31 -3.89 4.57 19.30
C GLY A 31 -5.07 4.61 20.24
N LYS A 32 -6.09 5.41 19.91
CA LYS A 32 -7.28 5.64 20.75
C LYS A 32 -8.42 4.65 20.46
N GLN A 33 -8.17 3.59 19.69
CA GLN A 33 -9.17 2.58 19.38
C GLN A 33 -9.15 1.44 20.42
N GLU A 34 -10.27 1.20 21.09
CA GLU A 34 -10.43 0.08 22.04
C GLU A 34 -10.23 -1.27 21.33
N GLY A 35 -9.35 -2.11 21.88
CA GLY A 35 -9.08 -3.47 21.37
C GLY A 35 -7.81 -3.63 20.53
N VAL A 36 -7.13 -2.53 20.16
CA VAL A 36 -5.83 -2.59 19.47
C VAL A 36 -4.72 -2.26 20.49
N ALA A 37 -3.95 -3.27 20.89
CA ALA A 37 -2.81 -3.13 21.80
C ALA A 37 -1.58 -2.48 21.12
N ARG A 38 -1.78 -1.36 20.40
CA ARG A 38 -0.69 -0.59 19.80
C ARG A 38 -0.73 0.84 20.33
N PRO A 39 0.38 1.39 20.88
CA PRO A 39 0.48 2.81 21.12
C PRO A 39 0.49 3.50 19.75
N GLY A 40 -0.65 4.01 19.31
CA GLY A 40 -0.77 4.56 17.97
C GLY A 40 0.04 5.84 17.81
N GLY A 41 0.49 6.05 16.57
CA GLY A 41 1.34 7.19 16.18
C GLY A 41 2.83 6.89 16.22
N ILE A 42 3.21 5.65 16.58
CA ILE A 42 4.60 5.21 16.62
C ILE A 42 4.85 4.26 15.44
N PHE A 43 5.84 4.57 14.61
CA PHE A 43 6.35 3.64 13.60
C PHE A 43 7.04 2.45 14.29
N THR A 44 6.59 1.24 13.96
CA THR A 44 7.01 -0.01 14.59
C THR A 44 7.85 -0.88 13.66
N LYS A 45 8.42 -1.96 14.19
CA LYS A 45 9.14 -2.95 13.37
C LYS A 45 8.20 -3.65 12.39
N GLU A 46 6.96 -3.92 12.81
CA GLU A 46 5.92 -4.52 11.96
C GLU A 46 5.56 -3.59 10.80
N ASP A 47 5.52 -2.27 11.04
CA ASP A 47 5.28 -1.29 9.99
C ASP A 47 6.36 -1.35 8.90
N LEU A 48 7.65 -1.38 9.28
CA LEU A 48 8.73 -1.53 8.29
C LEU A 48 8.64 -2.87 7.56
N ILE A 49 8.35 -3.97 8.27
CA ILE A 49 8.19 -5.29 7.65
C ILE A 49 7.05 -5.26 6.62
N ASN A 50 5.92 -4.62 6.93
CA ASN A 50 4.79 -4.48 6.02
C ASN A 50 5.16 -3.73 4.74
N ILE A 51 5.89 -2.62 4.84
CA ILE A 51 6.42 -1.92 3.66
C ILE A 51 7.32 -2.84 2.84
N LYS A 52 8.22 -3.59 3.48
CA LYS A 52 9.12 -4.52 2.77
C LYS A 52 8.38 -5.69 2.12
N LEU A 53 7.30 -6.19 2.73
CA LEU A 53 6.45 -7.24 2.15
C LEU A 53 5.70 -6.72 0.92
N TYR A 54 5.18 -5.48 0.97
CA TYR A 54 4.64 -4.81 -0.21
C TYR A 54 5.69 -4.69 -1.32
N VAL A 55 6.88 -4.18 -1.01
CA VAL A 55 7.98 -4.04 -1.97
C VAL A 55 8.36 -5.38 -2.57
N LYS A 56 8.49 -6.44 -1.76
CA LYS A 56 8.76 -7.80 -2.24
C LYS A 56 7.68 -8.28 -3.21
N LYS A 57 6.40 -8.07 -2.89
CA LYS A 57 5.28 -8.43 -3.77
C LYS A 57 5.35 -7.65 -5.08
N GLY A 58 5.52 -6.33 -5.03
CA GLY A 58 5.59 -5.50 -6.23
C GLY A 58 6.77 -5.84 -7.14
N LEU A 59 7.93 -6.20 -6.57
CA LEU A 59 9.09 -6.68 -7.33
C LEU A 59 8.91 -8.09 -7.92
N SER A 60 7.99 -8.89 -7.38
CA SER A 60 7.67 -10.23 -7.90
C SER A 60 6.65 -10.22 -9.04
N LEU A 61 5.99 -9.08 -9.30
CA LEU A 61 5.03 -8.96 -10.39
C LEU A 61 5.73 -9.04 -11.75
N PRO A 62 5.09 -9.70 -12.75
CA PRO A 62 5.65 -9.82 -14.09
C PRO A 62 5.76 -8.47 -14.77
N PHE A 63 6.83 -8.27 -15.54
CA PHE A 63 7.15 -6.98 -16.16
C PHE A 63 7.01 -6.97 -17.68
N ASN A 64 7.19 -8.11 -18.37
CA ASN A 64 6.95 -8.16 -19.81
C ASN A 64 5.52 -8.63 -20.11
N ILE A 65 4.98 -8.15 -21.22
CA ILE A 65 3.58 -8.40 -21.59
C ILE A 65 3.26 -9.90 -21.75
N GLU A 66 4.22 -10.72 -22.18
CA GLU A 66 4.02 -12.16 -22.35
C GLU A 66 3.98 -12.91 -21.00
N GLU A 67 4.81 -12.51 -20.03
CA GLU A 67 4.73 -12.97 -18.65
C GLU A 67 3.42 -12.52 -18.00
N VAL A 68 2.95 -11.29 -18.27
CA VAL A 68 1.65 -10.82 -17.78
C VAL A 68 0.53 -11.68 -18.36
N LYS A 69 0.48 -11.93 -19.67
CA LYS A 69 -0.51 -12.83 -20.28
C LYS A 69 -0.47 -14.24 -19.70
N SER A 70 0.73 -14.77 -19.46
CA SER A 70 0.94 -16.07 -18.82
C SER A 70 0.40 -16.08 -17.38
N TYR A 71 0.70 -15.03 -16.62
CA TYR A 71 0.23 -14.81 -15.25
C TYR A 71 -1.31 -14.71 -15.19
N LEU A 72 -1.90 -13.96 -16.11
CA LEU A 72 -3.36 -13.78 -16.22
C LEU A 72 -4.07 -15.07 -16.65
N GLY A 73 -3.40 -15.96 -17.38
CA GLY A 73 -4.02 -17.15 -17.94
C GLY A 73 -5.03 -16.85 -19.06
N TYR A 74 -4.94 -15.67 -19.69
CA TYR A 74 -5.73 -15.30 -20.86
C TYR A 74 -5.00 -14.29 -21.75
N GLN A 75 -5.34 -14.32 -23.04
CA GLN A 75 -4.81 -13.40 -24.06
C GLN A 75 -5.72 -12.19 -24.30
N LYS A 76 -7.01 -12.35 -23.99
CA LYS A 76 -8.03 -11.31 -24.12
C LYS A 76 -9.22 -11.65 -23.22
N VAL A 77 -9.83 -10.64 -22.61
CA VAL A 77 -11.00 -10.82 -21.73
C VAL A 77 -12.24 -10.02 -22.21
N ASN A 78 -12.05 -9.03 -23.09
CA ASN A 78 -13.11 -8.11 -23.55
C ASN A 78 -13.82 -7.37 -22.40
N ILE A 79 -13.10 -7.13 -21.30
CA ILE A 79 -13.53 -6.32 -20.17
C ILE A 79 -12.53 -5.18 -20.06
N ALA A 80 -12.96 -3.97 -20.43
CA ALA A 80 -12.13 -2.77 -20.34
C ALA A 80 -11.60 -2.60 -18.90
N GLY A 81 -10.29 -2.34 -18.76
CA GLY A 81 -9.61 -2.25 -17.48
C GLY A 81 -9.00 -3.58 -16.99
N LEU A 82 -9.37 -4.72 -17.60
CA LEU A 82 -8.82 -6.04 -17.31
C LEU A 82 -8.08 -6.67 -18.50
N GLU A 83 -7.92 -5.94 -19.62
CA GLU A 83 -7.10 -6.44 -20.72
C GLU A 83 -5.63 -6.56 -20.27
N PRO A 84 -4.84 -7.48 -20.86
CA PRO A 84 -3.47 -7.71 -20.45
C PRO A 84 -2.62 -6.43 -20.41
N GLU A 85 -2.85 -5.52 -21.35
CA GLU A 85 -2.19 -4.22 -21.42
C GLU A 85 -2.54 -3.33 -20.21
N ASP A 86 -3.82 -3.29 -19.83
CA ASP A 86 -4.28 -2.51 -18.67
C ASP A 86 -3.72 -3.04 -17.34
N ILE A 87 -3.52 -4.35 -17.23
CA ILE A 87 -2.88 -4.96 -16.05
C ILE A 87 -1.37 -4.75 -16.08
N HIS A 88 -0.75 -4.87 -17.25
CA HIS A 88 0.68 -4.67 -17.44
C HIS A 88 1.10 -3.27 -17.02
N THR A 89 0.38 -2.22 -17.45
CA THR A 89 0.64 -0.84 -17.01
C THR A 89 0.60 -0.70 -15.50
N LEU A 90 -0.42 -1.26 -14.83
CA LEU A 90 -0.50 -1.19 -13.36
C LEU A 90 0.65 -1.95 -12.68
N PHE A 91 1.02 -3.14 -13.18
CA PHE A 91 2.13 -3.90 -12.63
C PHE A 91 3.46 -3.17 -12.78
N GLU A 92 3.68 -2.52 -13.93
CA GLU A 92 4.83 -1.66 -14.16
C GLU A 92 4.87 -0.50 -13.15
N GLU A 93 3.75 0.20 -12.93
CA GLU A 93 3.66 1.27 -11.94
C GLU A 93 3.97 0.77 -10.52
N ILE A 94 3.39 -0.36 -10.10
CA ILE A 94 3.66 -0.97 -8.78
C ILE A 94 5.13 -1.36 -8.65
N ARG A 95 5.74 -1.90 -9.70
CA ARG A 95 7.14 -2.33 -9.69
C ARG A 95 8.08 -1.12 -9.60
N ILE A 96 7.85 -0.07 -10.39
CA ILE A 96 8.62 1.18 -10.35
C ILE A 96 8.52 1.81 -8.96
N HIS A 97 7.31 1.86 -8.39
CA HIS A 97 7.11 2.34 -7.03
C HIS A 97 7.90 1.50 -6.02
N SER A 98 7.83 0.17 -6.12
CA SER A 98 8.54 -0.76 -5.24
C SER A 98 10.06 -0.60 -5.32
N LEU A 99 10.62 -0.36 -6.51
CA LEU A 99 12.05 -0.11 -6.71
C LEU A 99 12.52 1.18 -6.01
N SER A 100 11.67 2.22 -6.01
CA SER A 100 12.01 3.51 -5.38
C SER A 100 12.13 3.45 -3.86
N TRP A 101 11.58 2.42 -3.21
CA TRP A 101 11.65 2.27 -1.75
C TRP A 101 13.09 2.18 -1.23
N SER A 102 14.00 1.53 -1.96
CA SER A 102 15.38 1.33 -1.52
C SER A 102 16.12 2.64 -1.22
N GLU A 103 15.83 3.68 -1.99
CA GLU A 103 16.36 5.03 -1.78
C GLU A 103 15.72 5.70 -0.57
N VAL A 104 14.40 5.65 -0.45
CA VAL A 104 13.66 6.20 0.70
C VAL A 104 14.11 5.54 2.01
N GLU A 105 14.25 4.22 2.03
CA GLU A 105 14.67 3.44 3.20
C GLU A 105 16.07 3.86 3.68
N ARG A 106 17.00 4.03 2.74
CA ARG A 106 18.37 4.46 3.02
C ARG A 106 18.39 5.90 3.56
N ASP A 107 17.68 6.81 2.92
CA ASP A 107 17.69 8.24 3.29
C ASP A 107 17.00 8.45 4.66
N VAL A 108 15.93 7.71 4.95
CA VAL A 108 15.28 7.66 6.27
C VAL A 108 16.25 7.16 7.35
N LEU A 109 16.94 6.05 7.10
CA LEU A 109 17.87 5.48 8.07
C LEU A 109 19.07 6.41 8.32
N GLN A 110 19.69 6.90 7.25
CA GLN A 110 20.86 7.78 7.34
C GLN A 110 20.54 9.07 8.09
N GLN A 111 19.44 9.74 7.72
CA GLN A 111 19.06 10.99 8.39
C GLN A 111 18.69 10.76 9.86
N SER A 112 18.16 9.59 10.21
CA SER A 112 17.89 9.27 11.62
C SER A 112 19.18 9.08 12.43
N ILE A 113 20.22 8.48 11.84
CA ILE A 113 21.54 8.40 12.47
C ILE A 113 22.14 9.80 12.64
N ASP A 114 22.06 10.63 11.61
CA ASP A 114 22.58 12.01 11.63
C ASP A 114 21.87 12.84 12.72
N LEU A 115 20.55 12.73 12.82
CA LEU A 115 19.73 13.42 13.84
C LEU A 115 20.02 12.92 15.28
N GLU A 116 20.29 11.63 15.47
CA GLU A 116 20.69 11.10 16.78
C GLU A 116 22.03 11.71 17.22
N ILE A 117 23.03 11.71 16.33
CA ILE A 117 24.38 12.22 16.63
C ILE A 117 24.34 13.72 16.92
N ILE A 118 23.75 14.50 16.02
CA ILE A 118 23.73 15.96 16.13
C ILE A 118 22.80 16.43 17.26
N GLY A 119 21.69 15.72 17.52
CA GLY A 119 20.78 16.04 18.61
C GLY A 119 21.44 15.87 19.97
N LYS A 120 22.21 14.79 20.14
CA LYS A 120 23.04 14.59 21.33
C LYS A 120 24.05 15.72 21.49
N GLN A 121 24.80 16.05 20.43
CA GLN A 121 25.82 17.09 20.49
C GLN A 121 25.24 18.48 20.81
N ILE A 122 24.16 18.88 20.15
CA ILE A 122 23.49 20.16 20.39
C ILE A 122 22.98 20.23 21.84
N THR A 123 22.43 19.14 22.35
CA THR A 123 21.93 19.06 23.73
C THR A 123 23.08 19.16 24.74
N GLU A 124 24.12 18.35 24.59
CA GLU A 124 25.26 18.32 25.52
C GLU A 124 26.03 19.64 25.52
N THR A 125 26.40 20.18 24.35
CA THR A 125 27.07 21.49 24.27
C THR A 125 26.15 22.60 24.78
N GLY A 126 24.86 22.53 24.45
CA GLY A 126 23.87 23.49 24.89
C GLY A 126 23.74 23.57 26.42
N GLU A 127 23.63 22.42 27.07
CA GLU A 127 23.56 22.30 28.52
C GLU A 127 24.83 22.79 29.21
N ASN A 128 26.01 22.51 28.63
CA ASN A 128 27.29 23.00 29.14
C ASN A 128 27.38 24.53 29.09
N ILE A 129 26.96 25.16 27.97
CA ILE A 129 26.89 26.63 27.84
C ILE A 129 25.95 27.20 28.91
N LEU A 130 24.77 26.60 29.10
CA LEU A 130 23.82 27.05 30.11
C LEU A 130 24.36 26.90 31.54
N SER A 131 25.07 25.80 31.83
CA SER A 131 25.66 25.56 33.15
C SER A 131 26.67 26.65 33.51
N ILE A 132 27.63 26.91 32.62
CA ILE A 132 28.71 27.88 32.87
C ILE A 132 28.15 29.30 33.04
N ILE A 133 27.16 29.70 32.24
CA ILE A 133 26.55 31.02 32.40
C ILE A 133 25.73 31.09 33.71
N ASN A 134 25.07 30.01 34.11
CA ASN A 134 24.28 29.98 35.35
C ASN A 134 25.14 30.04 36.62
N GLU A 135 26.40 29.62 36.57
CA GLU A 135 27.37 29.79 37.67
C GLU A 135 27.73 31.27 37.92
N MET A 136 27.50 32.16 36.96
CA MET A 136 27.74 33.59 37.15
C MET A 136 26.73 34.21 38.14
N PRO A 137 27.17 35.16 39.00
CA PRO A 137 26.27 35.88 39.89
C PRO A 137 25.11 36.54 39.13
N ILE A 138 23.89 36.50 39.70
CA ILE A 138 22.68 37.03 39.02
C ILE A 138 22.84 38.50 38.61
N ILE A 139 23.53 39.30 39.42
CA ILE A 139 23.82 40.71 39.14
C ILE A 139 24.70 40.85 37.88
N GLU A 140 25.63 39.94 37.65
CA GLU A 140 26.44 39.92 36.42
C GLU A 140 25.59 39.50 35.22
N ARG A 141 24.73 38.48 35.37
CA ARG A 141 23.87 37.98 34.28
C ARG A 141 22.85 38.99 33.78
N ILE A 142 22.33 39.85 34.66
CA ILE A 142 21.37 40.91 34.30
C ILE A 142 22.09 42.07 33.57
N LYS A 143 23.33 42.37 33.96
CA LYS A 143 24.08 43.52 33.46
C LYS A 143 24.87 43.24 32.18
N ARG A 144 25.45 42.04 32.03
CA ARG A 144 26.23 41.66 30.86
C ARG A 144 25.33 41.25 29.70
N LYS A 145 25.75 41.61 28.50
CA LYS A 145 25.17 41.13 27.26
C LYS A 145 25.92 39.90 26.75
N LEU A 146 25.28 39.15 25.85
CA LEU A 146 25.88 37.98 25.21
C LEU A 146 27.18 38.34 24.48
N GLY A 147 27.19 39.45 23.74
CA GLY A 147 28.38 39.93 23.02
C GLY A 147 29.53 40.38 23.93
N ASP A 148 29.28 40.55 25.24
CA ASP A 148 30.31 40.94 26.20
C ASP A 148 31.07 39.73 26.79
N ILE A 149 30.64 38.49 26.50
CA ILE A 149 31.33 37.29 26.98
C ILE A 149 32.65 37.11 26.23
N SER A 150 33.76 37.13 26.98
CA SER A 150 35.07 36.87 26.40
C SER A 150 35.27 35.38 26.08
N ASN A 151 35.98 35.07 24.98
CA ASN A 151 36.32 33.70 24.59
C ASN A 151 37.06 32.90 25.69
N LYS A 152 37.70 33.58 26.66
CA LYS A 152 38.40 32.93 27.79
C LYS A 152 37.46 32.36 28.85
N GLN A 153 36.21 32.84 28.95
CA GLN A 153 35.26 32.39 29.98
C GLN A 153 34.59 31.06 29.60
N LEU A 154 34.71 30.63 28.34
CA LEU A 154 34.08 29.42 27.80
C LEU A 154 35.10 28.55 27.02
N SER A 155 36.39 28.75 27.27
CA SER A 155 37.48 28.12 26.49
C SER A 155 37.55 26.59 26.59
N GLU A 156 36.81 25.99 27.51
CA GLU A 156 36.71 24.54 27.68
C GLU A 156 35.53 23.93 26.91
N ILE A 157 34.60 24.73 26.40
CA ILE A 157 33.49 24.25 25.58
C ILE A 157 33.96 24.15 24.13
N THR A 158 33.77 22.99 23.53
CA THR A 158 33.95 22.78 22.10
C THR A 158 32.64 22.35 21.45
N TYR A 159 32.52 22.67 20.16
CA TYR A 159 31.44 22.17 19.31
C TYR A 159 32.04 21.74 17.98
N THR A 160 31.68 20.55 17.51
CA THR A 160 32.18 19.98 16.25
C THR A 160 31.12 20.13 15.17
N HIS A 161 31.33 20.98 14.17
CA HIS A 161 30.45 21.05 13.01
C HIS A 161 30.24 19.66 12.40
N GLU A 162 29.10 19.42 11.75
CA GLU A 162 28.89 18.21 10.94
C GLU A 162 30.05 17.90 9.95
N ASP A 163 30.76 18.92 9.45
CA ASP A 163 31.90 18.78 8.53
C ASP A 163 33.25 18.54 9.26
N ARG A 164 33.19 18.25 10.57
CA ARG A 164 34.30 17.93 11.50
C ARG A 164 35.24 19.09 11.86
N GLU A 165 34.82 20.33 11.61
CA GLU A 165 35.51 21.52 12.11
C GLU A 165 35.16 21.75 13.59
N VAL A 166 36.13 22.15 14.41
CA VAL A 166 35.94 22.36 15.85
C VAL A 166 35.95 23.85 16.17
N SER A 167 34.87 24.36 16.75
CA SER A 167 34.73 25.73 17.23
C SER A 167 35.03 25.83 18.73
N TYR A 168 35.73 26.90 19.12
CA TYR A 168 36.21 27.12 20.51
C TYR A 168 35.68 28.42 21.15
N ALA A 169 35.30 29.41 20.35
CA ALA A 169 34.73 30.67 20.84
C ALA A 169 33.21 30.58 20.91
N LEU A 170 32.55 31.15 21.94
CA LEU A 170 31.09 31.06 22.08
C LEU A 170 30.35 31.59 20.84
N ALA A 171 30.75 32.74 20.31
CA ALA A 171 30.13 33.31 19.12
C ALA A 171 30.23 32.33 17.93
N GLU A 172 31.40 31.75 17.73
CA GLU A 172 31.65 30.75 16.68
C GLU A 172 30.83 29.48 16.90
N ILE A 173 30.75 28.98 18.15
CA ILE A 173 29.92 27.83 18.51
C ILE A 173 28.45 28.10 18.20
N LEU A 174 27.93 29.27 18.57
CA LEU A 174 26.53 29.62 18.33
C LEU A 174 26.23 29.77 16.83
N ASP A 175 27.14 30.35 16.05
CA ASP A 175 27.00 30.46 14.60
C ASP A 175 27.05 29.09 13.93
N THR A 176 27.98 28.23 14.34
CA THR A 176 28.09 26.84 13.86
C THR A 176 26.85 26.02 14.21
N MET A 177 26.35 26.09 15.46
CA MET A 177 25.10 25.43 15.85
C MET A 177 23.92 25.92 15.02
N LYS A 178 23.81 27.23 14.76
CA LYS A 178 22.75 27.79 13.92
C LYS A 178 22.81 27.25 12.49
N SER A 179 24.01 27.13 11.93
CA SER A 179 24.26 26.53 10.61
C SER A 179 23.82 25.07 10.57
N ASP A 180 24.27 24.27 11.55
CA ASP A 180 23.92 22.85 11.65
C ASP A 180 22.40 22.64 11.81
N ILE A 181 21.73 23.45 12.66
CA ILE A 181 20.27 23.38 12.82
C ILE A 181 19.54 23.61 11.49
N GLU A 182 19.97 24.61 10.70
CA GLU A 182 19.36 24.87 9.38
C GLU A 182 19.64 23.73 8.39
N LYS A 183 20.88 23.22 8.36
CA LYS A 183 21.28 22.11 7.50
C LYS A 183 20.47 20.85 7.81
N GLN A 184 20.31 20.50 9.09
CA GLN A 184 19.52 19.35 9.52
C GLN A 184 18.03 19.53 9.25
N ARG A 185 17.49 20.75 9.39
CA ARG A 185 16.10 21.06 9.02
C ARG A 185 15.85 20.81 7.53
N GLN A 186 16.75 21.28 6.66
CA GLN A 186 16.65 21.07 5.20
C GLN A 186 16.74 19.60 4.82
N LYS A 187 17.68 18.85 5.40
CA LYS A 187 17.79 17.40 5.16
C LYS A 187 16.55 16.64 5.65
N THR A 188 16.05 16.96 6.83
CA THR A 188 14.82 16.38 7.39
C THR A 188 13.61 16.69 6.52
N GLU A 189 13.50 17.91 5.98
CA GLU A 189 12.44 18.29 5.04
C GLU A 189 12.51 17.48 3.74
N LYS A 190 13.71 17.25 3.20
CA LYS A 190 13.92 16.38 2.02
C LYS A 190 13.39 14.96 2.29
N VAL A 191 13.81 14.33 3.39
CA VAL A 191 13.40 12.96 3.75
C VAL A 191 11.89 12.89 3.99
N LYS A 192 11.32 13.87 4.70
CA LYS A 192 9.87 13.97 4.89
C LYS A 192 9.14 14.01 3.55
N ASN A 193 9.62 14.82 2.60
CA ASN A 193 9.01 14.95 1.28
C ASN A 193 9.11 13.66 0.47
N GLU A 194 10.23 12.93 0.56
CA GLU A 194 10.40 11.61 -0.08
C GLU A 194 9.43 10.57 0.47
N VAL A 195 9.28 10.49 1.80
CA VAL A 195 8.29 9.62 2.46
C VAL A 195 6.86 10.00 2.07
N SER A 196 6.54 11.29 2.11
CA SER A 196 5.23 11.81 1.67
C SER A 196 4.94 11.46 0.22
N ASP A 197 5.89 11.66 -0.70
CA ASP A 197 5.70 11.37 -2.13
C ASP A 197 5.57 9.87 -2.42
N PHE A 198 6.33 9.03 -1.70
CA PHE A 198 6.17 7.58 -1.76
C PHE A 198 4.76 7.17 -1.31
N LYS A 199 4.30 7.70 -0.17
CA LYS A 199 2.94 7.47 0.32
C LYS A 199 1.87 7.94 -0.68
N LEU A 200 1.99 9.15 -1.22
CA LEU A 200 1.00 9.73 -2.13
C LEU A 200 0.94 9.02 -3.49
N LYS A 201 2.03 8.39 -3.94
CA LYS A 201 1.97 7.49 -5.11
C LYS A 201 1.15 6.24 -4.81
N LEU A 202 1.17 5.76 -3.56
CA LEU A 202 0.37 4.62 -3.10
C LEU A 202 -1.12 4.94 -3.02
N ILE A 203 -1.49 6.02 -2.31
CA ILE A 203 -2.89 6.34 -1.96
C ILE A 203 -3.55 7.35 -2.91
N GLY A 204 -2.76 8.10 -3.67
CA GLY A 204 -3.20 9.20 -4.52
C GLY A 204 -3.12 10.57 -3.83
N GLY A 205 -3.01 11.62 -4.63
CA GLY A 205 -2.93 13.01 -4.15
C GLY A 205 -1.90 13.85 -4.89
N ARG A 206 -1.59 15.03 -4.35
CA ARG A 206 -0.66 15.99 -4.95
C ARG A 206 0.75 15.80 -4.40
N LEU A 207 1.67 15.39 -5.27
CA LEU A 207 3.10 15.24 -4.96
C LEU A 207 3.77 16.59 -4.70
N THR A 208 4.95 16.57 -4.08
CA THR A 208 5.75 17.77 -3.76
C THR A 208 6.14 18.57 -5.01
N ASN A 209 6.34 17.91 -6.15
CA ASN A 209 6.60 18.54 -7.45
C ASN A 209 5.34 19.11 -8.14
N GLY A 210 4.17 19.05 -7.49
CA GLY A 210 2.91 19.58 -7.99
C GLY A 210 2.11 18.63 -8.89
N ARG A 211 2.66 17.48 -9.30
CA ARG A 211 1.94 16.46 -10.09
C ARG A 211 0.87 15.76 -9.24
N ILE A 212 -0.20 15.33 -9.90
CA ILE A 212 -1.25 14.52 -9.28
C ILE A 212 -0.92 13.04 -9.52
N ALA A 213 -0.81 12.27 -8.45
CA ALA A 213 -0.77 10.81 -8.50
C ALA A 213 -2.19 10.26 -8.34
N MET A 214 -2.56 9.30 -9.18
CA MET A 214 -3.88 8.65 -9.11
C MET A 214 -4.02 7.66 -7.95
N GLY A 215 -2.89 7.21 -7.38
CA GLY A 215 -2.84 6.18 -6.35
C GLY A 215 -2.83 4.77 -6.95
N LEU A 216 -1.98 3.89 -6.43
CA LEU A 216 -1.93 2.48 -6.82
C LEU A 216 -3.09 1.69 -6.20
N GLN A 217 -3.45 2.01 -4.95
CA GLN A 217 -4.51 1.33 -4.20
C GLN A 217 -5.90 1.53 -4.81
N PRO A 218 -6.35 2.75 -5.17
CA PRO A 218 -7.61 2.92 -5.89
C PRO A 218 -7.65 2.19 -7.24
N GLN A 219 -6.51 2.10 -7.95
CA GLN A 219 -6.42 1.38 -9.21
C GLN A 219 -6.56 -0.14 -9.03
N VAL A 220 -5.91 -0.71 -8.00
CA VAL A 220 -6.05 -2.13 -7.64
C VAL A 220 -7.49 -2.43 -7.22
N GLU A 221 -8.08 -1.59 -6.36
CA GLU A 221 -9.46 -1.75 -5.91
C GLU A 221 -10.45 -1.69 -7.09
N SER A 222 -10.28 -0.70 -7.99
CA SER A 222 -11.12 -0.56 -9.18
C SER A 222 -11.07 -1.81 -10.07
N LYS A 223 -9.88 -2.36 -10.32
CA LYS A 223 -9.74 -3.58 -11.12
C LYS A 223 -10.32 -4.80 -10.40
N ARG A 224 -10.13 -4.92 -9.08
CA ARG A 224 -10.74 -5.98 -8.26
C ARG A 224 -12.28 -5.92 -8.32
N LYS A 225 -12.85 -4.72 -8.27
CA LYS A 225 -14.29 -4.51 -8.44
C LYS A 225 -14.77 -4.95 -9.84
N LEU A 226 -14.05 -4.59 -10.90
CA LEU A 226 -14.35 -5.06 -12.25
C LEU A 226 -14.32 -6.60 -12.37
N MET A 227 -13.36 -7.25 -11.70
CA MET A 227 -13.29 -8.72 -11.67
C MET A 227 -14.51 -9.33 -10.96
N LYS A 228 -15.01 -8.69 -9.90
CA LYS A 228 -16.16 -9.18 -9.13
C LYS A 228 -17.51 -8.93 -9.82
N ASP A 229 -17.66 -7.77 -10.45
CA ASP A 229 -18.94 -7.30 -11.00
C ASP A 229 -19.19 -7.78 -12.45
N ASN A 230 -18.30 -8.59 -13.00
CA ASN A 230 -18.41 -9.04 -14.38
C ASN A 230 -19.63 -9.99 -14.58
N LYS A 231 -20.31 -9.88 -15.73
CA LYS A 231 -21.52 -10.67 -16.05
C LYS A 231 -21.24 -12.09 -16.55
N MET A 232 -20.00 -12.57 -16.44
CA MET A 232 -19.60 -13.83 -17.05
C MET A 232 -20.26 -15.04 -16.37
N SER A 233 -20.45 -15.01 -15.05
CA SER A 233 -21.16 -16.07 -14.32
C SER A 233 -22.61 -16.22 -14.79
N VAL A 234 -23.35 -15.10 -14.87
CA VAL A 234 -24.75 -15.08 -15.37
C VAL A 234 -24.82 -15.63 -16.80
N ASN A 235 -23.90 -15.19 -17.67
CA ASN A 235 -23.85 -15.67 -19.05
C ASN A 235 -23.49 -17.17 -19.16
N ILE A 236 -22.78 -17.76 -18.20
CA ILE A 236 -22.48 -19.20 -18.19
C ILE A 236 -23.74 -19.99 -17.81
N GLU A 237 -24.49 -19.54 -16.81
CA GLU A 237 -25.75 -20.17 -16.39
C GLU A 237 -26.80 -20.17 -17.52
N ASP A 238 -27.01 -19.03 -18.18
CA ASP A 238 -27.93 -18.92 -19.32
C ASP A 238 -27.57 -19.85 -20.49
N LEU A 239 -26.26 -20.06 -20.72
CA LEU A 239 -25.80 -20.95 -21.80
C LEU A 239 -25.92 -22.42 -21.40
N ASP A 240 -25.69 -22.76 -20.13
CA ASP A 240 -25.90 -24.12 -19.61
C ASP A 240 -27.36 -24.54 -19.71
N GLU A 241 -28.30 -23.66 -19.37
CA GLU A 241 -29.73 -23.91 -19.50
C GLU A 241 -30.13 -24.22 -20.96
N LYS A 242 -29.64 -23.42 -21.92
CA LYS A 242 -29.87 -23.66 -23.36
C LYS A 242 -29.29 -24.98 -23.86
N ILE A 243 -28.14 -25.41 -23.33
CA ILE A 243 -27.56 -26.71 -23.67
C ILE A 243 -28.43 -27.85 -23.12
N ILE A 244 -28.93 -27.72 -21.89
CA ILE A 244 -29.82 -28.70 -21.28
C ILE A 244 -31.11 -28.84 -22.12
N GLU A 245 -31.74 -27.72 -22.48
CA GLU A 245 -32.94 -27.70 -23.33
C GLU A 245 -32.70 -28.40 -24.68
N LYS A 246 -31.62 -28.03 -25.39
CA LYS A 246 -31.28 -28.62 -26.69
C LYS A 246 -30.92 -30.10 -26.61
N LYS A 247 -30.27 -30.54 -25.52
CA LYS A 247 -30.00 -31.97 -25.28
C LYS A 247 -31.30 -32.76 -25.07
N ALA A 248 -32.25 -32.20 -24.33
CA ALA A 248 -33.57 -32.80 -24.18
C ALA A 248 -34.31 -32.90 -25.54
N GLU A 249 -34.25 -31.85 -26.39
CA GLU A 249 -34.81 -31.88 -27.76
C GLU A 249 -34.11 -32.95 -28.63
N ILE A 250 -32.79 -33.08 -28.55
CA ILE A 250 -32.02 -34.11 -29.27
C ILE A 250 -32.44 -35.51 -28.84
N ASP A 251 -32.64 -35.75 -27.54
CA ASP A 251 -33.06 -37.06 -27.04
C ASP A 251 -34.49 -37.40 -27.47
N GLN A 252 -35.39 -36.42 -27.52
CA GLN A 252 -36.72 -36.59 -28.10
C GLN A 252 -36.63 -36.92 -29.60
N LEU A 253 -35.83 -36.19 -30.38
CA LEU A 253 -35.65 -36.44 -31.81
C LEU A 253 -34.99 -37.81 -32.10
N ARG A 254 -34.15 -38.32 -31.19
CA ARG A 254 -33.62 -39.69 -31.27
C ARG A 254 -34.73 -40.73 -31.12
N GLN A 255 -35.64 -40.54 -30.16
CA GLN A 255 -36.79 -41.43 -29.98
C GLN A 255 -37.72 -41.39 -31.19
N ASP A 256 -38.02 -40.19 -31.70
CA ASP A 256 -38.88 -39.99 -32.86
C ASP A 256 -38.28 -40.60 -34.13
N TYR A 257 -36.97 -40.44 -34.35
CA TYR A 257 -36.26 -41.09 -35.45
C TYR A 257 -36.39 -42.61 -35.39
N ASN A 258 -36.14 -43.23 -34.23
CA ASN A 258 -36.25 -44.68 -34.05
C ASN A 258 -37.68 -45.17 -34.31
N LYS A 259 -38.69 -44.41 -33.87
CA LYS A 259 -40.10 -44.68 -34.14
C LYS A 259 -40.43 -44.60 -35.63
N PHE A 260 -39.99 -43.55 -36.33
CA PHE A 260 -40.25 -43.39 -37.77
C PHE A 260 -39.53 -44.43 -38.61
N VAL A 261 -38.31 -44.83 -38.25
CA VAL A 261 -37.61 -45.96 -38.88
C VAL A 261 -38.40 -47.26 -38.69
N GLY A 262 -38.86 -47.56 -37.46
CA GLY A 262 -39.69 -48.73 -37.20
C GLY A 262 -40.99 -48.73 -38.02
N LEU A 263 -41.65 -47.58 -38.14
CA LEU A 263 -42.87 -47.41 -38.94
C LEU A 263 -42.61 -47.53 -40.45
N ALA A 264 -41.46 -47.09 -40.94
CA ALA A 264 -41.07 -47.24 -42.36
C ALA A 264 -41.02 -48.72 -42.78
N PHE A 265 -40.67 -49.62 -41.86
CA PHE A 265 -40.64 -51.08 -42.08
C PHE A 265 -41.96 -51.80 -41.77
N SER A 266 -42.97 -51.12 -41.21
CA SER A 266 -44.27 -51.74 -40.88
C SER A 266 -45.09 -52.20 -42.10
N GLY A 267 -44.80 -51.67 -43.29
CA GLY A 267 -45.42 -52.07 -44.55
C GLY A 267 -45.02 -53.47 -45.06
N ILE A 268 -44.06 -54.15 -44.42
CA ILE A 268 -43.64 -55.53 -44.77
C ILE A 268 -44.81 -56.52 -44.76
N ALA A 269 -45.80 -56.33 -43.88
CA ALA A 269 -46.99 -57.18 -43.81
C ALA A 269 -47.92 -57.05 -45.03
N GLY A 270 -47.80 -55.97 -45.82
CA GLY A 270 -48.62 -55.69 -47.01
C GLY A 270 -47.91 -55.92 -48.36
N GLY A 271 -46.72 -56.54 -48.37
CA GLY A 271 -45.92 -56.77 -49.58
C GLY A 271 -45.16 -55.53 -50.10
N LEU A 272 -44.52 -55.65 -51.27
CA LEU A 272 -43.60 -54.63 -51.84
C LEU A 272 -44.23 -53.23 -51.99
N ILE A 273 -45.53 -53.14 -52.26
CA ILE A 273 -46.26 -51.86 -52.42
C ILE A 273 -46.51 -51.18 -51.07
N GLY A 274 -46.87 -51.96 -50.04
CA GLY A 274 -47.04 -51.44 -48.67
C GLY A 274 -45.73 -50.86 -48.11
N LEU A 275 -44.61 -51.52 -48.41
CA LEU A 275 -43.26 -51.10 -48.03
C LEU A 275 -42.83 -49.79 -48.72
N ALA A 276 -43.21 -49.58 -49.99
CA ALA A 276 -42.91 -48.36 -50.73
C ALA A 276 -43.70 -47.14 -50.19
N ILE A 277 -44.97 -47.33 -49.81
CA ILE A 277 -45.82 -46.25 -49.26
C ILE A 277 -45.37 -45.88 -47.84
N THR A 278 -45.15 -46.86 -46.95
CA THR A 278 -44.67 -46.58 -45.59
C THR A 278 -43.23 -46.07 -45.59
N GLY A 279 -42.39 -46.59 -46.49
CA GLY A 279 -41.01 -46.14 -46.69
C GLY A 279 -40.91 -44.71 -47.22
N GLY A 280 -41.78 -44.29 -48.15
CA GLY A 280 -41.79 -42.92 -48.67
C GLY A 280 -42.25 -41.88 -47.65
N ILE A 281 -43.31 -42.18 -46.88
CA ILE A 281 -43.90 -41.24 -45.91
C ILE A 281 -43.08 -41.17 -44.62
N PHE A 282 -42.70 -42.32 -44.04
CA PHE A 282 -41.98 -42.33 -42.77
C PHE A 282 -40.46 -42.24 -42.94
N GLY A 283 -39.92 -42.64 -44.10
CA GLY A 283 -38.51 -42.42 -44.44
C GLY A 283 -38.18 -40.94 -44.66
N SER A 284 -39.06 -40.17 -45.31
CA SER A 284 -38.87 -38.71 -45.46
C SER A 284 -38.95 -37.97 -44.12
N LYS A 285 -39.88 -38.34 -43.23
CA LYS A 285 -39.96 -37.82 -41.86
C LYS A 285 -38.76 -38.21 -41.01
N ALA A 286 -38.27 -39.45 -41.12
CA ALA A 286 -37.05 -39.88 -40.44
C ALA A 286 -35.82 -39.09 -40.90
N GLU A 287 -35.72 -38.80 -42.20
CA GLU A 287 -34.65 -37.99 -42.77
C GLU A 287 -34.70 -36.52 -42.30
N GLU A 288 -35.90 -35.93 -42.22
CA GLU A 288 -36.09 -34.57 -41.67
C GLU A 288 -35.68 -34.48 -40.19
N VAL A 289 -36.15 -35.43 -39.37
CA VAL A 289 -35.77 -35.55 -37.95
C VAL A 289 -34.27 -35.77 -37.81
N ARG A 290 -33.64 -36.57 -38.68
CA ARG A 290 -32.18 -36.78 -38.69
C ARG A 290 -31.44 -35.48 -38.98
N LYS A 291 -31.87 -34.70 -39.97
CA LYS A 291 -31.25 -33.40 -40.29
C LYS A 291 -31.38 -32.43 -39.12
N ARG A 292 -32.57 -32.30 -38.53
CA ARG A 292 -32.80 -31.44 -37.36
C ARG A 292 -31.94 -31.85 -36.17
N LYS A 293 -31.89 -33.14 -35.85
CA LYS A 293 -31.01 -33.68 -34.79
C LYS A 293 -29.54 -33.36 -35.04
N ASN A 294 -29.05 -33.53 -36.26
CA ASN A 294 -27.64 -33.25 -36.59
C ASN A 294 -27.31 -31.75 -36.50
N MET A 295 -28.24 -30.86 -36.89
CA MET A 295 -28.08 -29.41 -36.69
C MET A 295 -27.99 -29.06 -35.20
N LEU A 296 -28.91 -29.59 -34.38
CA LEU A 296 -28.88 -29.35 -32.93
C LEU A 296 -27.64 -29.92 -32.25
N LEU A 297 -27.15 -31.08 -32.70
CA LEU A 297 -25.88 -31.64 -32.20
C LEU A 297 -24.70 -30.71 -32.47
N GLU A 298 -24.66 -30.08 -33.64
CA GLU A 298 -23.61 -29.13 -33.97
C GLU A 298 -23.74 -27.82 -33.19
N GLU A 299 -24.97 -27.32 -33.01
CA GLU A 299 -25.25 -26.17 -32.14
C GLU A 299 -24.81 -26.45 -30.69
N VAL A 300 -25.14 -27.63 -30.15
CA VAL A 300 -24.73 -28.04 -28.79
C VAL A 300 -23.20 -28.12 -28.69
N ARG A 301 -22.50 -28.70 -29.67
CA ARG A 301 -21.03 -28.74 -29.67
C ARG A 301 -20.42 -27.35 -29.65
N SER A 302 -20.90 -26.45 -30.50
CA SER A 302 -20.44 -25.07 -30.54
C SER A 302 -20.70 -24.33 -29.22
N LEU A 303 -21.88 -24.53 -28.62
CA LEU A 303 -22.23 -23.98 -27.30
C LEU A 303 -21.34 -24.56 -26.19
N GLU A 304 -21.06 -25.86 -26.18
CA GLU A 304 -20.19 -26.52 -25.20
C GLU A 304 -18.75 -26.02 -25.29
N GLU A 305 -18.21 -25.87 -26.50
CA GLU A 305 -16.88 -25.28 -26.72
C GLU A 305 -16.81 -23.83 -26.23
N ASN A 306 -17.85 -23.03 -26.53
CA ASN A 306 -17.96 -21.65 -26.07
C ASN A 306 -18.01 -21.57 -24.52
N ILE A 307 -18.86 -22.37 -23.87
CA ILE A 307 -18.95 -22.42 -22.40
C ILE A 307 -17.63 -22.88 -21.78
N LYS A 308 -16.94 -23.87 -22.36
CA LYS A 308 -15.64 -24.33 -21.84
C LYS A 308 -14.62 -23.19 -21.82
N GLY A 309 -14.55 -22.41 -22.90
CA GLY A 309 -13.71 -21.20 -22.97
C GLY A 309 -14.11 -20.17 -21.91
N LYS A 310 -15.41 -19.90 -21.77
CA LYS A 310 -15.95 -18.97 -20.78
C LYS A 310 -15.65 -19.39 -19.33
N ARG A 311 -15.82 -20.66 -18.99
CA ARG A 311 -15.51 -21.20 -17.66
C ARG A 311 -14.02 -21.10 -17.35
N SER A 312 -13.16 -21.37 -18.33
CA SER A 312 -11.71 -21.21 -18.16
C SER A 312 -11.34 -19.76 -17.86
N LEU A 313 -11.88 -18.81 -18.62
CA LEU A 313 -11.64 -17.39 -18.43
C LEU A 313 -12.23 -16.88 -17.10
N GLN A 314 -13.43 -17.33 -16.70
CA GLN A 314 -14.00 -17.03 -15.38
C GLN A 314 -13.09 -17.52 -14.25
N LYS A 315 -12.53 -18.73 -14.37
CA LYS A 315 -11.55 -19.26 -13.40
C LYS A 315 -10.31 -18.38 -13.33
N SER A 316 -9.77 -17.95 -14.48
CA SER A 316 -8.63 -17.04 -14.54
C SER A 316 -8.93 -15.70 -13.85
N ILE A 317 -10.11 -15.11 -14.09
CA ILE A 317 -10.53 -13.86 -13.43
C ILE A 317 -10.68 -14.05 -11.91
N THR A 318 -11.25 -15.17 -11.46
CA THR A 318 -11.37 -15.47 -10.02
C THR A 318 -9.99 -15.60 -9.36
N ASN A 319 -9.06 -16.30 -10.00
CA ASN A 319 -7.68 -16.42 -9.50
C ASN A 319 -7.00 -15.05 -9.44
N LEU A 320 -7.14 -14.25 -10.50
CA LEU A 320 -6.61 -12.90 -10.56
C LEU A 320 -7.21 -11.99 -9.46
N SER A 321 -8.49 -12.15 -9.14
CA SER A 321 -9.13 -11.42 -8.05
C SER A 321 -8.55 -11.77 -6.68
N LEU A 322 -8.12 -13.02 -6.46
CA LEU A 322 -7.44 -13.43 -5.23
C LEU A 322 -6.04 -12.80 -5.16
N ASP A 323 -5.32 -12.79 -6.27
CA ASP A 323 -4.01 -12.14 -6.35
C ASP A 323 -4.09 -10.63 -6.12
N PHE A 324 -5.09 -9.97 -6.71
CA PHE A 324 -5.35 -8.55 -6.47
C PHE A 324 -5.78 -8.29 -5.02
N SER A 325 -6.47 -9.23 -4.38
CA SER A 325 -6.79 -9.12 -2.95
C SER A 325 -5.55 -9.20 -2.05
N ASP A 326 -4.56 -10.03 -2.40
CA ASP A 326 -3.26 -10.05 -1.71
C ASP A 326 -2.52 -8.74 -1.94
N ILE A 327 -2.45 -8.25 -3.19
CA ILE A 327 -1.82 -6.95 -3.50
C ILE A 327 -2.48 -5.82 -2.71
N ASP A 328 -3.82 -5.75 -2.72
CA ASP A 328 -4.62 -4.74 -1.99
C ASP A 328 -4.34 -4.77 -0.49
N THR A 329 -4.29 -5.97 0.10
CA THR A 329 -3.95 -6.12 1.53
C THR A 329 -2.55 -5.59 1.83
N ARG A 330 -1.55 -5.89 0.99
CA ARG A 330 -0.18 -5.36 1.16
C ARG A 330 -0.11 -3.85 0.99
N LEU A 331 -0.91 -3.29 0.08
CA LEU A 331 -1.00 -1.85 -0.12
C LEU A 331 -1.58 -1.16 1.12
N LEU A 332 -2.68 -1.68 1.67
CA LEU A 332 -3.31 -1.17 2.90
C LEU A 332 -2.36 -1.25 4.10
N ASP A 333 -1.67 -2.39 4.28
CA ASP A 333 -0.68 -2.56 5.33
C ASP A 333 0.48 -1.55 5.20
N ALA A 334 0.95 -1.30 3.97
CA ALA A 334 1.99 -0.33 3.70
C ALA A 334 1.51 1.12 3.86
N GLU A 335 0.26 1.43 3.52
CA GLU A 335 -0.36 2.74 3.73
C GLU A 335 -0.33 3.12 5.21
N VAL A 336 -0.79 2.21 6.09
CA VAL A 336 -0.79 2.45 7.55
C VAL A 336 0.63 2.72 8.05
N ALA A 337 1.59 1.88 7.64
CA ALA A 337 2.99 2.03 7.99
C ALA A 337 3.59 3.36 7.53
N LEU A 338 3.29 3.79 6.30
CA LEU A 338 3.77 5.05 5.73
C LEU A 338 3.12 6.26 6.40
N ASN A 339 1.86 6.17 6.83
CA ASN A 339 1.24 7.24 7.61
C ASN A 339 1.92 7.44 8.96
N HIS A 340 2.31 6.36 9.66
CA HIS A 340 3.10 6.47 10.89
C HIS A 340 4.48 7.10 10.62
N LEU A 341 5.17 6.64 9.58
CA LEU A 341 6.49 7.15 9.21
C LEU A 341 6.44 8.64 8.85
N ASP A 342 5.48 9.04 8.01
CA ASP A 342 5.27 10.44 7.59
C ASP A 342 4.95 11.35 8.78
N TYR A 343 4.11 10.89 9.72
CA TYR A 343 3.81 11.62 10.94
C TYR A 343 5.05 11.82 11.83
N MET A 344 5.88 10.79 12.00
CA MET A 344 7.12 10.91 12.77
C MET A 344 8.08 11.93 12.16
N TRP A 345 8.27 11.90 10.84
CA TRP A 345 9.11 12.88 10.14
C TRP A 345 8.53 14.30 10.22
N GLN A 346 7.22 14.46 10.10
CA GLN A 346 6.55 15.75 10.30
C GLN A 346 6.74 16.29 11.72
N SER A 347 6.67 15.42 12.73
CA SER A 347 6.90 15.77 14.13
C SER A 347 8.34 16.27 14.35
N MET A 348 9.34 15.50 13.89
CA MET A 348 10.75 15.91 13.99
C MET A 348 11.01 17.22 13.25
N LEU A 349 10.49 17.40 12.02
CA LEU A 349 10.62 18.64 11.27
C LEU A 349 9.99 19.84 12.00
N THR A 350 8.87 19.63 12.68
CA THR A 350 8.20 20.68 13.48
C THR A 350 9.09 21.11 14.65
N GLN A 351 9.74 20.16 15.33
CA GLN A 351 10.68 20.45 16.41
C GLN A 351 11.93 21.19 15.91
N LEU A 352 12.46 20.81 14.75
CA LEU A 352 13.59 21.50 14.12
C LEU A 352 13.25 22.94 13.71
N ASN A 353 12.05 23.15 13.14
CA ASN A 353 11.56 24.48 12.82
C ASN A 353 11.42 25.35 14.09
N ALA A 354 10.85 24.80 15.17
CA ALA A 354 10.73 25.50 16.43
C ALA A 354 12.11 25.88 17.01
N SER A 355 13.07 24.96 16.99
CA SER A 355 14.46 25.23 17.43
C SER A 355 15.10 26.35 16.61
N LYS A 356 15.03 26.27 15.27
CA LYS A 356 15.53 27.29 14.35
C LYS A 356 14.92 28.67 14.63
N ASP A 357 13.59 28.73 14.72
CA ASP A 357 12.88 30.00 14.90
C ASP A 357 13.25 30.67 16.23
N LYS A 358 13.47 29.88 17.28
CA LYS A 358 13.96 30.38 18.57
C LYS A 358 15.41 30.84 18.49
N PHE A 359 16.25 30.12 17.75
CA PHE A 359 17.65 30.50 17.55
C PHE A 359 17.75 31.83 16.80
N GLY A 360 16.87 32.06 15.81
CA GLY A 360 16.77 33.33 15.08
C GLY A 360 16.52 34.55 15.96
N GLN A 361 16.07 34.36 17.21
CA GLN A 361 15.84 35.43 18.18
C GLN A 361 17.03 35.69 19.13
N ILE A 362 18.13 34.95 18.98
CA ILE A 362 19.37 35.14 19.72
C ILE A 362 20.25 36.15 18.99
N ASN A 363 20.72 37.17 19.72
CA ASN A 363 21.66 38.17 19.23
C ASN A 363 22.49 38.73 20.40
N ASP A 364 23.57 39.41 20.05
CA ASP A 364 24.56 39.93 21.00
C ASP A 364 24.01 40.95 22.00
N ALA A 365 22.86 41.58 21.70
CA ALA A 365 22.26 42.58 22.56
C ALA A 365 21.47 41.99 23.74
N LEU A 366 21.19 40.69 23.73
CA LEU A 366 20.48 40.01 24.82
C LEU A 366 21.33 40.00 26.09
N ASN A 367 20.70 40.30 27.23
CA ASN A 367 21.33 40.01 28.52
C ASN A 367 21.42 38.50 28.77
N LEU A 368 22.34 38.08 29.64
CA LEU A 368 22.61 36.64 29.83
C LEU A 368 21.41 35.89 30.40
N THR A 369 20.57 36.52 31.22
CA THR A 369 19.32 35.92 31.69
C THR A 369 18.35 35.62 30.55
N SER A 370 18.14 36.57 29.63
CA SER A 370 17.27 36.38 28.46
C SER A 370 17.87 35.39 27.47
N PHE A 371 19.19 35.39 27.31
CA PHE A 371 19.91 34.40 26.52
C PHE A 371 19.67 32.99 27.07
N ILE A 372 19.86 32.75 28.37
CA ILE A 372 19.62 31.44 29.00
C ILE A 372 18.22 30.93 28.67
N THR A 373 17.19 31.74 28.88
CA THR A 373 15.80 31.33 28.62
C THR A 373 15.56 31.02 27.14
N LYS A 374 16.08 31.84 26.22
CA LYS A 374 15.92 31.63 24.77
C LYS A 374 16.70 30.42 24.28
N PHE A 375 17.93 30.26 24.73
CA PHE A 375 18.80 29.16 24.34
C PHE A 375 18.31 27.82 24.90
N GLN A 376 17.71 27.81 26.09
CA GLN A 376 17.00 26.63 26.59
C GLN A 376 15.83 26.23 25.67
N GLN A 377 15.09 27.21 25.12
CA GLN A 377 14.03 26.94 24.13
C GLN A 377 14.57 26.46 22.77
N VAL A 378 15.83 26.78 22.45
CA VAL A 378 16.53 26.27 21.25
C VAL A 378 16.87 24.79 21.40
N ILE A 379 17.43 24.39 22.54
CA ILE A 379 17.97 23.03 22.72
C ILE A 379 16.92 22.02 23.18
N SER A 380 15.85 22.47 23.85
CA SER A 380 14.81 21.56 24.38
C SER A 380 14.16 20.66 23.30
N PRO A 381 13.80 21.17 22.10
CA PRO A 381 13.28 20.33 21.01
C PRO A 381 14.23 19.21 20.56
N TRP A 382 15.54 19.41 20.69
CA TRP A 382 16.54 18.43 20.24
C TRP A 382 16.54 17.14 21.06
N LYS A 383 16.10 17.18 22.32
CA LYS A 383 15.91 15.96 23.13
C LYS A 383 14.82 15.06 22.54
N GLU A 384 13.73 15.64 22.04
CA GLU A 384 12.66 14.88 21.40
C GLU A 384 13.08 14.34 20.02
N VAL A 385 13.83 15.14 19.25
CA VAL A 385 14.39 14.74 17.96
C VAL A 385 15.37 13.58 18.14
N GLU A 386 16.34 13.69 19.06
CA GLU A 386 17.29 12.63 19.38
C GLU A 386 16.57 11.34 19.79
N GLY A 387 15.60 11.45 20.72
CA GLY A 387 14.83 10.29 21.19
C GLY A 387 14.06 9.59 20.06
N SER A 388 13.41 10.37 19.19
CA SER A 388 12.65 9.86 18.05
C SER A 388 13.56 9.18 17.02
N ALA A 389 14.70 9.82 16.71
CA ALA A 389 15.68 9.33 15.76
C ALA A 389 16.31 8.01 16.23
N LYS A 390 16.73 7.94 17.49
CA LYS A 390 17.24 6.73 18.13
C LYS A 390 16.23 5.58 18.13
N GLN A 391 14.96 5.90 18.39
CA GLN A 391 13.89 4.91 18.31
C GLN A 391 13.73 4.35 16.89
N LEU A 392 13.78 5.22 15.87
CA LEU A 392 13.67 4.83 14.47
C LEU A 392 14.85 3.91 14.06
N VAL A 393 16.09 4.27 14.42
CA VAL A 393 17.27 3.42 14.19
C VAL A 393 17.09 2.03 14.81
N LYS A 394 16.61 1.96 16.06
CA LYS A 394 16.35 0.70 16.74
C LYS A 394 15.27 -0.14 16.04
N VAL A 395 14.18 0.50 15.61
CA VAL A 395 13.09 -0.15 14.87
C VAL A 395 13.61 -0.74 13.56
N PHE A 396 14.41 0.01 12.80
CA PHE A 396 15.02 -0.45 11.56
C PHE A 396 15.94 -1.65 11.78
N ASP A 397 16.85 -1.58 12.76
CA ASP A 397 17.74 -2.69 13.07
C ASP A 397 16.97 -3.99 13.42
N GLN A 398 15.93 -3.87 14.26
CA GLN A 398 15.09 -5.01 14.64
C GLN A 398 14.32 -5.59 13.45
N ALA A 399 13.66 -4.74 12.66
CA ALA A 399 12.88 -5.14 11.51
C ALA A 399 13.74 -5.76 10.41
N LEU A 400 14.92 -5.20 10.11
CA LEU A 400 15.83 -5.74 9.09
C LEU A 400 16.38 -7.11 9.48
N LYS A 401 16.72 -7.31 10.76
CA LYS A 401 17.12 -8.62 11.31
C LYS A 401 15.99 -9.64 11.20
N GLU A 402 14.78 -9.27 11.62
CA GLU A 402 13.61 -10.15 11.57
C GLU A 402 13.22 -10.47 10.13
N TYR A 403 13.25 -9.49 9.24
CA TYR A 403 12.93 -9.66 7.83
C TYR A 403 13.88 -10.64 7.15
N LYS A 404 15.19 -10.49 7.38
CA LYS A 404 16.21 -11.41 6.87
C LYS A 404 16.06 -12.83 7.41
N HIS A 405 15.57 -12.99 8.63
CA HIS A 405 15.39 -14.32 9.25
C HIS A 405 14.13 -15.04 8.77
N ARG A 406 13.04 -14.30 8.51
CA ARG A 406 11.73 -14.89 8.21
C ARG A 406 11.36 -14.92 6.72
N TYR A 407 11.89 -14.00 5.92
CA TYR A 407 11.38 -13.75 4.56
C TYR A 407 12.47 -13.73 3.48
N ASN A 408 13.74 -13.84 3.85
CA ASN A 408 14.85 -14.20 2.95
C ASN A 408 15.27 -15.64 3.26
#